data_AF-A0A6S6SM02-F1
#
_entry.id   AF-A0A6S6SM02-F1
#
_cell.length_a   1.000
_cell.length_b   1.000
_cell.length_c   1.000
_cell.angle_alpha   90.00
_cell.angle_beta   90.00
_cell.angle_gamma   90.00
#
_symmetry.space_group_name_H-M   'P 1'
#
loop_
_entity.id
_entity.type
_entity.pdbx_description
1 polymer ?
#
loop_
_entity_poly.entity_id
_entity_poly.type
_entity_poly.pdbx_seq_one_letter_code
_entity_poly.pdbx_strand_id
1 'polypeptide(L)' 'TDVANQMAAGQNAISGVMIESHLVEGNQKGDGKTLEELTYGQSITDACISWETTETVLSELAGAVRARRAKNA' A
#
# COMPACT_ATOMS: atom_id res chain seq x y z
N THR A 1 5.27 7.85 -15.19
CA THR A 1 4.07 7.00 -15.12
C THR A 1 4.27 5.96 -14.04
N ASP A 2 3.36 5.86 -13.07
CA ASP A 2 3.34 4.84 -12.01
C ASP A 2 2.66 3.53 -12.47
N VAL A 3 2.48 2.58 -11.53
CA VAL A 3 1.89 1.26 -11.80
C VAL A 3 0.40 1.34 -12.10
N ALA A 4 -0.37 2.14 -11.35
CA ALA A 4 -1.82 2.26 -11.56
C ALA A 4 -2.12 2.82 -12.95
N ASN A 5 -1.38 3.84 -13.38
CA ASN A 5 -1.49 4.43 -14.71
C ASN A 5 -1.08 3.43 -15.82
N GLN A 6 -0.02 2.65 -15.63
CA GLN A 6 0.35 1.58 -16.58
C GLN A 6 -0.75 0.53 -16.71
N MET A 7 -1.31 0.08 -15.59
CA MET A 7 -2.41 -0.89 -15.59
C MET A 7 -3.63 -0.32 -16.30
N ALA A 8 -4.07 0.89 -15.95
CA ALA A 8 -5.21 1.56 -16.58
C ALA A 8 -5.01 1.77 -18.10
N ALA A 9 -3.77 1.96 -18.55
CA ALA A 9 -3.44 2.12 -19.97
C ALA A 9 -3.55 0.82 -20.78
N GLY A 10 -3.69 -0.35 -20.15
CA GLY A 10 -3.83 -1.65 -20.82
C GLY A 10 -2.68 -2.63 -20.56
N GLN A 11 -1.73 -2.32 -19.68
CA GLN A 11 -0.59 -3.22 -19.40
C GLN A 11 -1.06 -4.53 -18.74
N ASN A 12 -0.78 -5.65 -19.40
CA ASN A 12 -1.18 -6.99 -18.98
C ASN A 12 -0.07 -7.78 -18.28
N ALA A 13 1.19 -7.37 -18.42
CA ALA A 13 2.33 -8.06 -17.80
C ALA A 13 2.41 -7.87 -16.27
N ILE A 14 1.83 -6.79 -15.74
CA ILE A 14 1.78 -6.53 -14.30
C ILE A 14 0.64 -7.35 -13.68
N SER A 15 1.02 -8.39 -12.94
CA SER A 15 0.10 -9.31 -12.27
C SER A 15 -0.28 -8.87 -10.86
N GLY A 16 0.57 -8.10 -10.18
CA GLY A 16 0.33 -7.65 -8.81
C GLY A 16 1.34 -6.61 -8.34
N VAL A 17 1.12 -6.13 -7.12
CA VAL A 17 1.98 -5.17 -6.40
C VAL A 17 2.13 -5.60 -4.94
N MET A 18 3.17 -5.12 -4.29
CA MET A 18 3.40 -5.28 -2.85
C MET A 18 3.37 -3.89 -2.20
N ILE A 19 2.74 -3.78 -1.03
CA ILE A 19 2.58 -2.53 -0.27
C ILE A 19 2.89 -2.83 1.19
N GLU A 20 3.76 -2.04 1.82
CA GLU A 20 4.02 -2.06 3.25
C GLU A 20 3.11 -1.06 3.96
N SER A 21 2.18 -1.59 4.75
CA SER A 21 1.04 -0.89 5.31
C SER A 21 0.88 -1.26 6.78
N HIS A 22 0.54 -0.28 7.61
CA HIS A 22 0.20 -0.50 9.02
C HIS A 22 -0.86 0.52 9.47
N LEU A 23 -1.43 0.33 10.66
CA LEU A 23 -2.45 1.24 11.20
C LEU A 23 -1.93 2.69 11.31
N VAL A 24 -0.70 2.83 11.82
CA VAL A 24 0.01 4.10 11.98
C VAL A 24 1.21 4.11 11.03
N GLU A 25 1.40 5.22 10.33
CA GLU A 25 2.50 5.38 9.39
C GLU A 25 3.89 5.42 10.04
N GLY A 26 4.93 5.27 9.22
CA GLY A 26 6.31 5.33 9.66
C GLY A 26 6.76 4.06 10.37
N ASN A 27 7.78 4.21 11.21
CA ASN A 27 8.28 3.16 12.08
C ASN A 27 8.71 3.70 13.45
N GLN A 28 8.96 2.79 14.38
CA GLN A 28 9.48 3.07 15.72
C GLN A 28 10.60 2.09 16.09
N LYS A 29 11.48 2.48 17.02
CA LYS A 29 12.50 1.58 17.59
C LYS A 29 11.95 0.87 18.82
N GLY A 30 12.11 -0.45 18.85
CA GLY A 30 11.70 -1.31 19.97
C GLY A 30 12.81 -1.67 20.95
N ASP A 31 14.08 -1.41 20.63
CA ASP A 31 15.20 -1.83 21.46
C ASP A 31 15.16 -1.17 22.85
N GLY A 32 15.16 -2.02 23.89
CA GLY A 32 15.12 -1.57 25.29
C GLY A 32 13.78 -1.03 25.77
N LYS A 33 12.71 -1.13 24.97
CA LYS A 33 11.36 -0.70 25.34
C LYS A 33 10.47 -1.86 25.75
N THR A 34 9.54 -1.61 26.67
CA THR A 34 8.42 -2.52 26.94
C THR A 34 7.31 -2.34 25.89
N LEU A 35 6.35 -3.27 25.86
CA LEU A 35 5.25 -3.21 24.90
C LEU A 35 4.38 -1.96 25.10
N GLU A 36 4.21 -1.53 26.35
CA GLU A 36 3.40 -0.37 26.74
C GLU A 36 4.02 0.96 26.27
N GLU A 37 5.33 0.99 26.00
CA GLU A 37 6.05 2.15 25.48
C GLU A 37 6.01 2.23 23.95
N LEU A 38 5.48 1.22 23.28
CA LEU A 38 5.33 1.18 21.82
C LEU A 38 3.98 1.75 21.41
N THR A 39 3.98 2.50 20.31
CA THR A 39 2.75 2.93 19.66
C THR A 39 2.12 1.71 19.01
N TYR A 40 0.94 1.33 19.51
CA TYR A 40 0.19 0.22 18.92
C TYR A 40 -0.09 0.49 17.44
N GLY A 41 0.18 -0.50 16.61
CA GLY A 41 -0.10 -0.37 15.19
C GLY A 41 0.93 0.43 14.39
N GLN A 42 2.15 0.66 14.90
CA GLN A 42 3.26 1.25 14.15
C GLN A 42 4.40 0.23 13.99
N SER A 43 4.94 0.09 12.77
CA SER A 43 6.00 -0.88 12.44
C SER A 43 7.26 -0.69 13.30
N ILE A 44 7.91 -1.79 13.71
CA ILE A 44 9.24 -1.77 14.38
C ILE A 44 10.41 -2.01 13.41
N THR A 45 10.09 -2.26 12.13
CA THR A 45 11.04 -2.57 11.06
C THR A 45 11.04 -1.43 10.03
N ASP A 46 10.69 -1.72 8.79
CA ASP A 46 10.56 -0.72 7.72
C ASP A 46 9.33 0.16 7.92
N ALA A 47 9.39 1.39 7.40
CA ALA A 47 8.34 2.36 7.53
C ALA A 47 7.14 2.01 6.63
N CYS A 48 5.94 1.97 7.21
CA CYS A 48 4.71 1.68 6.48
C CYS A 48 3.92 2.95 6.17
N ILE A 49 3.04 2.90 5.17
CA ILE A 49 1.97 3.90 5.00
C ILE A 49 0.85 3.67 6.02
N SER A 50 0.08 4.73 6.31
CA SER A 50 -1.08 4.66 7.21
C SER A 50 -2.23 3.84 6.63
N TRP A 51 -3.22 3.53 7.46
CA TRP A 51 -4.46 2.88 7.03
C TRP A 51 -5.23 3.71 5.99
N GLU A 52 -5.39 5.02 6.22
CA GLU A 52 -6.11 5.93 5.32
C GLU A 52 -5.43 6.02 3.95
N THR A 53 -4.09 6.02 3.96
CA THR A 53 -3.30 5.98 2.72
C THR A 53 -3.45 4.64 2.03
N THR A 54 -3.49 3.53 2.79
CA THR A 54 -3.72 2.18 2.27
C THR A 54 -5.07 2.09 1.54
N GLU A 55 -6.16 2.58 2.14
CA GLU A 55 -7.48 2.60 1.52
C GLU A 55 -7.50 3.40 0.20
N THR A 56 -6.79 4.52 0.18
CA THR A 56 -6.64 5.36 -1.03
C THR A 56 -5.93 4.59 -2.14
N VAL A 57 -4.78 3.98 -1.84
CA VAL A 57 -3.98 3.21 -2.82
C VAL A 57 -4.77 2.00 -3.34
N LEU A 58 -5.44 1.26 -2.46
CA LEU A 58 -6.27 0.11 -2.88
C LEU A 58 -7.43 0.54 -3.79
N SER A 59 -8.06 1.66 -3.48
CA SER A 59 -9.15 2.22 -4.30
C SER A 59 -8.66 2.63 -5.69
N GLU A 60 -7.49 3.27 -5.77
CA GLU A 60 -6.84 3.67 -7.02
C GLU A 60 -6.49 2.45 -7.88
N LEU A 61 -5.81 1.44 -7.30
CA LEU A 61 -5.45 0.21 -8.00
C LEU A 61 -6.67 -0.56 -8.49
N ALA A 62 -7.74 -0.63 -7.68
CA ALA A 62 -9.00 -1.22 -8.10
C ALA A 62 -9.62 -0.47 -9.29
N GLY A 63 -9.53 0.87 -9.31
CA GLY A 63 -9.91 1.70 -10.44
C GLY A 63 -9.12 1.36 -11.72
N ALA A 64 -7.80 1.26 -11.60
CA ALA A 64 -6.92 0.90 -12.71
C ALA A 64 -7.22 -0.50 -13.29
N VAL A 65 -7.49 -1.49 -12.42
CA VAL A 65 -7.90 -2.84 -12.85
C VAL A 65 -9.22 -2.80 -13.65
N ARG A 66 -10.21 -2.02 -13.19
CA ARG A 66 -11.49 -1.86 -13.91
C ARG A 66 -11.28 -1.20 -15.27
N ALA A 67 -10.49 -0.13 -15.34
CA ALA A 67 -10.17 0.55 -16.59
C ALA A 67 -9.47 -0.39 -17.60
N ARG A 68 -8.49 -1.18 -17.14
CA ARG A 68 -7.81 -2.20 -17.97
C ARG A 68 -8.80 -3.21 -18.54
N ARG A 69 -9.69 -3.74 -17.70
CA ARG A 69 -10.71 -4.72 -18.12
C ARG A 69 -11.64 -4.15 -19.19
N ALA A 70 -12.10 -2.91 -19.04
CA ALA A 70 -12.95 -2.26 -20.03
C ALA A 70 -12.25 -2.02 -21.37
N LYS A 71 -10.94 -1.78 -21.36
CA LYS A 71 -10.14 -1.54 -22.57
C LYS A 71 -9.77 -2.82 -23.32
N ASN A 72 -9.69 -3.95 -22.60
CA ASN A 72 -9.34 -5.25 -23.15
C ASN A 72 -10.57 -6.14 -23.44
N ALA A 73 -11.76 -5.68 -23.08
CA ALA A 73 -13.03 -6.31 -23.45
C ALA A 73 -13.36 -6.02 -24.91
#